data_AF-A0A8J7U0R0-F1
#
_entry.id   AF-A0A8J7U0R0-F1
#
_cell.length_a   1.000
_cell.length_b   1.000
_cell.length_c   1.000
_cell.angle_alpha   90.00
_cell.angle_beta   90.00
_cell.angle_gamma   90.00
#
_symmetry.space_group_name_H-M   'P 1'
#
loop_
_entity.id
_entity.type
_entity.pdbx_description
1 polymer ?
#
loop_
_entity_poly.entity_id
_entity_poly.type
_entity_poly.pdbx_seq_one_letter_code
_entity_poly.pdbx_strand_id
1 'polypeptide(L)'
;MSIIGSTIDGVLRMAAGYGVRCDRPVVLRDRANLLVHLAPAPVVARVPGLVTAIRTDARRYLAVDVELAGYLHVAGAPVVAPSAELPPGPHPIERGVGASSIWCSFWTYQPHDRDAVHSPDALRATLADVHRALAEYPGELAEHGPLVDLRLGLQRLSWTDDERDVITGKIASAEKSLAELPAKPL
;
A
#
# COMPACT_ATOMS: atom_id res chain seq x y z
N MET A 1 5.69 -4.76 26.05
CA MET A 1 4.74 -4.94 24.92
C MET A 1 5.53 -4.80 23.62
N SER A 2 5.34 -5.68 22.63
CA SER A 2 6.08 -5.56 21.35
C SER A 2 5.56 -4.37 20.54
N ILE A 3 6.40 -3.81 19.66
CA ILE A 3 6.03 -2.70 18.76
C ILE A 3 4.81 -3.07 17.90
N ILE A 4 4.74 -4.33 17.45
CA ILE A 4 3.61 -4.84 16.66
C ILE A 4 2.34 -4.88 17.52
N GLY A 5 2.44 -5.39 18.75
CA GLY A 5 1.30 -5.44 19.68
C GLY A 5 0.72 -4.06 19.94
N SER A 6 1.54 -3.08 20.27
CA SER A 6 1.06 -1.72 20.53
C SER A 6 0.51 -1.01 19.29
N THR A 7 1.01 -1.37 18.10
CA THR A 7 0.47 -0.89 16.82
C THR A 7 -0.92 -1.47 16.56
N ILE A 8 -1.09 -2.78 16.77
CA ILE A 8 -2.40 -3.46 16.66
C ILE A 8 -3.38 -2.82 17.65
N ASP A 9 -2.99 -2.61 18.90
CA ASP A 9 -3.87 -1.98 19.90
C ASP A 9 -4.30 -0.56 19.48
N GLY A 10 -3.39 0.21 18.87
CA GLY A 10 -3.70 1.55 18.34
C GLY A 10 -4.72 1.50 17.19
N VAL A 11 -4.56 0.55 16.26
CA VAL A 11 -5.53 0.28 15.19
C VAL A 11 -6.90 -0.11 15.77
N LEU A 12 -6.92 -1.00 16.76
CA LEU A 12 -8.16 -1.48 17.37
C LEU A 12 -8.91 -0.35 18.09
N ARG A 13 -8.20 0.50 18.83
CA ARG A 13 -8.80 1.69 19.46
C ARG A 13 -9.39 2.65 18.42
N MET A 14 -8.65 2.90 17.33
CA MET A 14 -9.12 3.75 16.24
C MET A 14 -10.39 3.19 15.60
N ALA A 15 -10.39 1.90 15.24
CA ALA A 15 -11.53 1.23 14.61
C ALA A 15 -12.76 1.18 15.54
N ALA A 16 -12.55 0.89 16.83
CA ALA A 16 -13.61 0.89 17.84
C ALA A 16 -14.25 2.28 18.01
N GLY A 17 -13.46 3.36 17.87
CA GLY A 17 -13.98 4.74 17.88
C GLY A 17 -14.97 5.05 16.75
N TYR A 18 -14.91 4.29 15.65
CA TYR A 18 -15.87 4.35 14.54
C TYR A 18 -16.94 3.25 14.60
N GLY A 19 -17.01 2.47 15.68
CA GLY A 19 -18.00 1.40 15.85
C GLY A 19 -17.66 0.08 15.15
N VAL A 20 -16.45 -0.06 14.58
CA VAL A 20 -16.02 -1.33 13.96
C VAL A 20 -15.65 -2.33 15.05
N ARG A 21 -16.40 -3.43 15.10
CA ARG A 21 -16.15 -4.54 16.03
C ARG A 21 -15.04 -5.45 15.52
N CYS A 22 -14.07 -5.72 16.37
CA CYS A 22 -13.02 -6.70 16.11
C CYS A 22 -12.90 -7.66 17.30
N ASP A 23 -13.27 -8.92 17.09
CA ASP A 23 -13.18 -9.97 18.09
C ASP A 23 -11.82 -10.65 18.06
N ARG A 24 -11.23 -10.77 16.86
CA ARG A 24 -9.97 -11.47 16.64
C ARG A 24 -9.15 -10.81 15.53
N PRO A 25 -8.20 -9.92 15.87
CA PRO A 25 -7.30 -9.37 14.87
C PRO A 25 -6.42 -10.47 14.28
N VAL A 26 -6.26 -10.47 12.95
CA VAL A 26 -5.41 -11.44 12.24
C VAL A 26 -4.37 -10.69 11.44
N VAL A 27 -3.09 -10.90 11.76
CA VAL A 27 -1.98 -10.38 10.95
C VAL A 27 -1.91 -11.17 9.65
N LEU A 28 -2.22 -10.51 8.54
CA LEU A 28 -2.13 -11.09 7.19
C LEU A 28 -0.70 -11.00 6.64
N ARG A 29 0.00 -9.90 6.97
CA ARG A 29 1.36 -9.64 6.50
C ARG A 29 2.07 -8.68 7.45
N ASP A 30 3.35 -8.88 7.67
CA ASP A 30 4.23 -7.97 8.39
C ASP A 30 5.59 -7.86 7.66
N ARG A 31 5.69 -6.89 6.74
CA ARG A 31 6.92 -6.60 5.97
C ARG A 31 6.99 -5.09 5.65
N ALA A 32 6.77 -4.71 4.40
CA ALA A 32 6.74 -3.32 3.98
C ALA A 32 5.60 -2.53 4.66
N ASN A 33 4.48 -3.22 4.87
CA ASN A 33 3.36 -2.77 5.67
C ASN A 33 2.98 -3.90 6.64
N LEU A 34 2.43 -3.53 7.79
CA LEU A 34 1.65 -4.40 8.65
C LEU A 34 0.19 -4.37 8.16
N LEU A 35 -0.34 -5.53 7.79
CA LEU A 35 -1.72 -5.72 7.36
C LEU A 35 -2.46 -6.54 8.40
N VAL A 36 -3.52 -5.98 8.98
CA VAL A 36 -4.30 -6.60 10.06
C VAL A 36 -5.76 -6.68 9.65
N HIS A 37 -6.30 -7.88 9.51
CA HIS A 37 -7.74 -8.09 9.34
C HIS A 37 -8.44 -7.98 10.70
N LEU A 38 -9.48 -7.14 10.77
CA LEU A 38 -10.25 -6.84 11.98
C LEU A 38 -11.47 -7.77 12.12
N ALA A 39 -11.25 -9.09 12.11
CA ALA A 39 -12.33 -10.06 12.06
C ALA A 39 -13.28 -9.94 13.27
N PRO A 40 -14.61 -10.07 13.07
CA PRO A 40 -15.27 -10.49 11.83
C PRO A 40 -15.59 -9.36 10.84
N ALA A 41 -15.30 -8.09 11.17
CA ALA A 41 -15.54 -7.00 10.24
C ALA A 41 -14.67 -7.18 8.98
N PRO A 42 -15.21 -6.92 7.77
CA PRO A 42 -14.49 -7.09 6.51
C PRO A 42 -13.51 -5.94 6.27
N VAL A 43 -12.64 -5.66 7.24
CA VAL A 43 -11.73 -4.51 7.28
C VAL A 43 -10.30 -4.99 7.44
N VAL A 44 -9.41 -4.49 6.59
CA VAL A 44 -7.96 -4.61 6.74
C VAL A 44 -7.39 -3.25 7.07
N ALA A 45 -6.74 -3.14 8.23
CA ALA A 45 -5.89 -2.02 8.54
C ALA A 45 -4.52 -2.21 7.87
N ARG A 46 -4.09 -1.22 7.09
CA ARG A 46 -2.74 -1.11 6.55
C ARG A 46 -1.98 -0.04 7.32
N VAL A 47 -0.95 -0.48 8.03
CA VAL A 47 -0.01 0.39 8.75
C VAL A 47 1.35 0.30 8.07
N PRO A 48 1.91 1.41 7.56
CA PRO A 48 3.25 1.41 7.00
C PRO A 48 4.30 0.93 7.98
N GLY A 49 5.17 0.02 7.52
CA GLY A 49 6.29 -0.56 8.26
C GLY A 49 7.61 -0.13 7.64
N LEU A 50 8.37 -1.07 7.07
CA LEU A 50 9.67 -0.79 6.45
C LEU A 50 9.63 0.30 5.36
N VAL A 51 8.48 0.48 4.70
CA VAL A 51 8.33 1.51 3.66
C VAL A 51 8.56 2.93 4.19
N THR A 52 8.40 3.19 5.49
CA THR A 52 8.63 4.53 6.06
C THR A 52 10.10 4.92 6.07
N ALA A 53 11.03 3.97 5.95
CA ALA A 53 12.46 4.25 5.84
C ALA A 53 12.81 4.91 4.49
N ILE A 54 12.00 4.66 3.45
CA ILE A 54 12.18 5.23 2.12
C ILE A 54 11.14 6.30 1.78
N ARG A 55 9.92 6.23 2.31
CA ARG A 55 8.84 7.21 2.09
C ARG A 55 8.49 7.89 3.42
N THR A 56 8.94 9.12 3.60
CA THR A 56 8.89 9.82 4.89
C THR A 56 7.52 10.43 5.23
N ASP A 57 6.70 10.76 4.23
CA ASP A 57 5.35 11.32 4.44
C ASP A 57 4.26 10.25 4.31
N ALA A 58 4.11 9.46 5.38
CA ALA A 58 3.11 8.40 5.45
C ALA A 58 1.67 8.87 5.29
N ARG A 59 1.36 10.07 5.80
CA ARG A 59 0.04 10.64 5.63
C ARG A 59 -0.25 10.89 4.15
N ARG A 60 0.66 11.54 3.44
CA ARG A 60 0.46 11.90 2.03
C ARG A 60 0.28 10.68 1.14
N TYR A 61 1.18 9.69 1.20
CA TYR A 61 1.04 8.55 0.26
C TYR A 61 -0.15 7.65 0.60
N LEU A 62 -0.56 7.54 1.86
CA LEU A 62 -1.78 6.80 2.21
C LEU A 62 -3.03 7.51 1.70
N ALA A 63 -3.07 8.85 1.74
CA ALA A 63 -4.18 9.61 1.17
C ALA A 63 -4.29 9.41 -0.33
N VAL A 64 -3.17 9.47 -1.05
CA VAL A 64 -3.12 9.19 -2.50
C VAL A 64 -3.56 7.77 -2.81
N ASP A 65 -3.07 6.77 -2.06
CA ASP A 65 -3.46 5.36 -2.25
C ASP A 65 -4.98 5.17 -2.09
N VAL A 66 -5.57 5.78 -1.04
CA VAL A 66 -7.02 5.70 -0.77
C VAL A 66 -7.84 6.40 -1.84
N GLU A 67 -7.45 7.61 -2.25
CA GLU A 67 -8.14 8.38 -3.29
C GLU A 67 -8.14 7.63 -4.62
N LEU A 68 -6.96 7.17 -5.06
CA LEU A 68 -6.81 6.45 -6.32
C LEU A 68 -7.59 5.14 -6.33
N ALA A 69 -7.48 4.34 -5.26
CA ALA A 69 -8.21 3.07 -5.18
C ALA A 69 -9.73 3.29 -5.10
N GLY A 70 -10.18 4.35 -4.42
CA GLY A 70 -11.59 4.74 -4.39
C GLY A 70 -12.11 5.09 -5.78
N TYR A 71 -11.37 5.91 -6.53
CA TYR A 71 -11.70 6.25 -7.91
C TYR A 71 -11.79 5.00 -8.81
N LEU A 72 -10.77 4.16 -8.77
CA LEU A 72 -10.71 2.93 -9.57
C LEU A 72 -11.84 1.96 -9.22
N HIS A 73 -12.20 1.85 -7.94
CA HIS A 73 -13.31 1.02 -7.50
C HIS A 73 -14.65 1.53 -8.07
N VAL A 74 -14.90 2.84 -8.02
CA VAL A 74 -16.10 3.46 -8.59
C VAL A 74 -16.16 3.27 -10.11
N ALA A 75 -15.02 3.30 -10.78
CA ALA A 75 -14.90 3.01 -12.22
C ALA A 75 -15.06 1.50 -12.56
N GLY A 76 -15.25 0.63 -11.57
CA GLY A 76 -15.41 -0.81 -11.76
C GLY A 76 -14.10 -1.57 -12.05
N ALA A 77 -12.95 -0.94 -11.85
CA ALA A 77 -11.66 -1.60 -12.04
C ALA A 77 -11.42 -2.69 -10.96
N PRO A 78 -10.69 -3.76 -11.29
CA PRO A 78 -10.45 -4.89 -10.39
C PRO A 78 -9.37 -4.56 -9.34
N VAL A 79 -9.70 -3.67 -8.41
CA VAL A 79 -8.85 -3.23 -7.29
C VAL A 79 -9.49 -3.58 -5.95
N VAL A 80 -8.67 -3.65 -4.89
CA VAL A 80 -9.19 -3.70 -3.52
C VAL A 80 -9.72 -2.31 -3.15
N ALA A 81 -11.01 -2.25 -2.82
CA ALA A 81 -11.67 -1.01 -2.43
C ALA A 81 -11.19 -0.51 -1.06
N PRO A 82 -11.16 0.81 -0.83
CA PRO A 82 -11.17 1.37 0.52
C PRO A 82 -12.35 0.83 1.34
N SER A 83 -12.20 0.75 2.66
CA SER A 83 -13.26 0.24 3.53
C SER A 83 -14.52 1.12 3.49
N ALA A 84 -15.69 0.48 3.49
CA ALA A 84 -16.99 1.15 3.67
C ALA A 84 -17.47 1.14 5.14
N GLU A 85 -16.82 0.37 6.02
CA GLU A 85 -17.22 0.20 7.43
C GLU A 85 -16.80 1.38 8.32
N LEU A 86 -15.84 2.19 7.86
CA LEU A 86 -15.32 3.38 8.53
C LEU A 86 -14.58 4.26 7.50
N PRO A 87 -14.36 5.55 7.79
CA PRO A 87 -13.57 6.40 6.90
C PRO A 87 -12.20 5.76 6.63
N PRO A 88 -11.80 5.56 5.36
CA PRO A 88 -10.61 4.76 5.01
C PRO A 88 -9.27 5.39 5.42
N GLY A 89 -9.28 6.65 5.87
CA GLY A 89 -8.09 7.34 6.36
C GLY A 89 -7.42 8.23 5.31
N PRO A 90 -6.18 8.66 5.56
CA PRO A 90 -5.28 8.21 6.63
C PRO A 90 -5.70 8.67 8.04
N HIS A 91 -5.49 7.82 9.04
CA HIS A 91 -5.74 8.12 10.46
C HIS A 91 -4.46 8.03 11.29
N PRO A 92 -4.25 8.92 12.28
CA PRO A 92 -3.14 8.81 13.22
C PRO A 92 -3.48 7.78 14.31
N ILE A 93 -2.60 6.81 14.55
CA ILE A 93 -2.73 5.85 15.65
C ILE A 93 -1.61 6.02 16.67
N GLU A 94 -1.99 5.99 17.94
CA GLU A 94 -1.08 6.09 19.07
C GLU A 94 -0.60 4.70 19.51
N ARG A 95 0.72 4.55 19.69
CA ARG A 95 1.36 3.29 20.12
C ARG A 95 1.66 3.22 21.62
N GLY A 96 1.20 4.19 22.40
CA GLY A 96 1.43 4.30 23.84
C GLY A 96 2.01 5.64 24.26
N VAL A 97 2.15 5.84 25.58
CA VAL A 97 2.60 7.11 26.18
C VAL A 97 4.01 7.47 25.69
N GLY A 98 4.17 8.68 25.17
CA GLY A 98 5.46 9.22 24.70
C GLY A 98 5.91 8.75 23.31
N ALA A 99 5.13 7.91 22.62
CA ALA A 99 5.41 7.51 21.24
C ALA A 99 4.81 8.50 20.23
N SER A 100 5.54 8.80 19.16
CA SER A 100 4.98 9.54 18.04
C SER A 100 3.87 8.72 17.36
N SER A 101 2.77 9.38 17.03
CA SER A 101 1.70 8.80 16.23
C SER A 101 2.26 8.32 14.89
N ILE A 102 1.77 7.17 14.45
CA ILE A 102 1.98 6.67 13.09
C ILE A 102 0.67 6.69 12.33
N TRP A 103 0.70 6.46 11.02
CA TRP A 103 -0.49 6.57 10.17
C TRP A 103 -1.00 5.18 9.79
N CYS A 104 -2.32 5.04 9.64
CA CYS A 104 -2.93 3.86 9.05
C CYS A 104 -4.00 4.24 8.03
N SER A 105 -4.39 3.27 7.19
CA SER A 105 -5.54 3.34 6.30
C SER A 105 -6.35 2.04 6.41
N PHE A 106 -7.62 2.08 6.02
CA PHE A 106 -8.55 0.96 6.13
C PHE A 106 -9.10 0.55 4.76
N TRP A 107 -9.07 -0.74 4.50
CA TRP A 107 -9.37 -1.37 3.21
C TRP A 107 -10.39 -2.47 3.39
N THR A 108 -11.15 -2.77 2.35
CA THR A 108 -12.07 -3.92 2.37
C THR A 108 -11.26 -5.22 2.39
N TYR A 109 -11.62 -6.14 3.30
CA TYR A 109 -11.03 -7.46 3.35
C TYR A 109 -11.53 -8.30 2.16
N GLN A 110 -10.59 -8.72 1.31
CA GLN A 110 -10.85 -9.70 0.26
C GLN A 110 -10.21 -11.04 0.66
N PRO A 111 -10.98 -12.14 0.77
CA PRO A 111 -10.43 -13.47 0.98
C PRO A 111 -9.45 -13.82 -0.15
N HIS A 112 -8.25 -14.25 0.22
CA HIS A 112 -7.26 -14.70 -0.74
C HIS A 112 -7.51 -16.18 -1.07
N ASP A 113 -7.86 -16.46 -2.32
CA ASP A 113 -7.85 -17.82 -2.87
C ASP A 113 -6.41 -18.20 -3.20
N ARG A 114 -5.87 -19.19 -2.48
CA ARG A 114 -4.48 -19.65 -2.64
C ARG A 114 -4.33 -20.65 -3.79
N ASP A 115 -5.43 -21.23 -4.23
CA ASP A 115 -5.45 -22.25 -5.29
C ASP A 115 -5.79 -21.63 -6.65
N ALA A 116 -6.19 -20.34 -6.67
CA ALA A 116 -6.39 -19.58 -7.88
C ALA A 116 -5.09 -19.46 -8.70
N VAL A 117 -5.11 -20.01 -9.92
CA VAL A 117 -4.04 -19.84 -10.91
C VAL A 117 -4.54 -18.89 -12.00
N HIS A 118 -3.92 -17.71 -12.10
CA HIS A 118 -4.23 -16.75 -13.16
C HIS A 118 -3.38 -17.02 -14.40
N SER A 119 -4.01 -17.16 -15.57
CA SER A 119 -3.28 -17.25 -16.83
C SER A 119 -2.65 -15.89 -17.18
N PRO A 120 -1.57 -15.87 -17.98
CA PRO A 120 -1.00 -14.62 -18.49
C PRO A 120 -2.02 -13.75 -19.23
N ASP A 121 -2.95 -14.37 -19.97
CA ASP A 121 -4.02 -13.66 -20.68
C ASP A 121 -5.00 -12.98 -19.71
N ALA A 122 -5.39 -13.67 -18.64
CA ALA A 122 -6.26 -13.11 -17.61
C ALA A 122 -5.57 -11.94 -16.90
N LEU A 123 -4.28 -12.07 -16.57
CA LEU A 123 -3.52 -10.98 -15.97
C LEU A 123 -3.41 -9.77 -16.91
N ARG A 124 -3.15 -10.00 -18.21
CA ARG A 124 -3.11 -8.93 -19.21
C ARG A 124 -4.43 -8.20 -19.31
N ALA A 125 -5.55 -8.92 -19.38
CA ALA A 125 -6.88 -8.31 -19.47
C ALA A 125 -7.19 -7.46 -18.23
N THR A 126 -6.99 -8.02 -17.03
CA THR A 126 -7.19 -7.30 -15.75
C THR A 126 -6.33 -6.04 -15.66
N LEU A 127 -5.05 -6.10 -16.05
CA LEU A 127 -4.17 -4.94 -16.06
C LEU A 127 -4.62 -3.89 -17.08
N ALA A 128 -5.06 -4.30 -18.27
CA ALA A 128 -5.60 -3.38 -19.27
C ALA A 128 -6.85 -2.66 -18.78
N ASP A 129 -7.73 -3.34 -18.03
CA ASP A 129 -8.92 -2.71 -17.44
C ASP A 129 -8.54 -1.67 -16.37
N VAL A 130 -7.56 -1.97 -15.53
CA VAL A 130 -7.02 -0.99 -14.57
C VAL A 130 -6.40 0.21 -15.29
N HIS A 131 -5.59 -0.02 -16.34
CA HIS A 131 -4.96 1.05 -17.11
C HIS A 131 -5.98 1.95 -17.82
N ARG A 132 -7.05 1.37 -18.38
CA ARG A 132 -8.13 2.13 -19.01
C ARG A 132 -8.82 3.05 -18.00
N ALA A 133 -9.14 2.53 -16.82
CA ALA A 133 -9.72 3.34 -15.75
C ALA A 133 -8.75 4.44 -15.27
N LEU A 134 -7.46 4.11 -15.11
CA LEU A 134 -6.41 5.06 -14.74
C LEU A 134 -6.25 6.20 -15.76
N ALA A 135 -6.44 5.93 -17.06
CA ALA A 135 -6.31 6.94 -18.10
C ALA A 135 -7.34 8.07 -17.99
N GLU A 136 -8.46 7.81 -17.31
CA GLU A 136 -9.52 8.79 -17.06
C GLU A 136 -9.39 9.47 -15.69
N TYR A 137 -8.43 9.04 -14.85
CA TYR A 137 -8.23 9.59 -13.52
C TYR A 137 -7.83 11.08 -13.60
N PRO A 138 -8.59 12.00 -12.97
CA PRO A 138 -8.34 13.43 -13.09
C PRO A 138 -7.20 13.94 -12.20
N GLY A 139 -6.73 13.11 -11.25
CA GLY A 139 -5.66 13.47 -10.32
C GLY A 139 -4.26 13.19 -10.88
N GLU A 140 -3.25 13.68 -10.17
CA GLU A 140 -1.85 13.41 -10.53
C GLU A 140 -1.45 11.98 -10.15
N LEU A 141 -0.85 11.27 -11.10
CA LEU A 141 -0.21 9.98 -10.85
C LEU A 141 1.26 10.21 -10.44
N ALA A 142 1.74 9.40 -9.49
CA ALA A 142 3.12 9.51 -9.04
C ALA A 142 4.12 9.20 -10.17
N GLU A 143 5.08 10.08 -10.36
CA GLU A 143 6.14 9.89 -11.35
C GLU A 143 7.02 8.68 -10.95
N HIS A 144 7.08 7.68 -11.84
CA HIS A 144 8.07 6.60 -11.83
C HIS A 144 8.10 5.63 -10.63
N GLY A 145 6.96 5.38 -9.97
CA GLY A 145 6.67 4.15 -9.20
C GLY A 145 7.84 3.51 -8.42
N PRO A 146 8.11 2.19 -8.59
CA PRO A 146 9.20 1.49 -7.88
C PRO A 146 10.61 2.03 -8.14
N LEU A 147 10.85 2.75 -9.24
CA LEU A 147 12.18 3.32 -9.51
C LEU A 147 12.50 4.48 -8.58
N VAL A 148 11.51 5.32 -8.26
CA VAL A 148 11.68 6.36 -7.25
C VAL A 148 12.01 5.74 -5.89
N ASP A 149 11.31 4.67 -5.50
CA ASP A 149 11.59 3.97 -4.26
C ASP A 149 13.02 3.40 -4.20
N LEU A 150 13.52 2.84 -5.31
CA LEU A 150 14.90 2.35 -5.38
C LEU A 150 15.93 3.47 -5.25
N ARG A 151 15.72 4.61 -5.93
CA ARG A 151 16.59 5.79 -5.80
C ARG A 151 16.57 6.35 -4.37
N LEU A 152 15.39 6.45 -3.76
CA LEU A 152 15.26 6.85 -2.36
C LEU A 152 15.94 5.85 -1.41
N GLY A 153 15.85 4.56 -1.69
CA GLY A 153 16.56 3.50 -0.98
C GLY A 153 18.07 3.67 -0.99
N LEU A 154 18.67 3.97 -2.15
CA LEU A 154 20.10 4.24 -2.27
C LEU A 154 20.56 5.44 -1.43
N GLN A 155 19.71 6.46 -1.34
CA GLN A 155 20.01 7.69 -0.59
C GLN A 155 19.82 7.54 0.92
N ARG A 156 18.84 6.75 1.36
CA ARG A 156 18.37 6.73 2.75
C ARG A 156 18.82 5.52 3.55
N LEU A 157 19.22 4.44 2.88
CA LEU A 157 19.63 3.19 3.53
C LEU A 157 21.14 2.99 3.42
N SER A 158 21.67 2.19 4.34
CA SER A 158 23.05 1.75 4.32
C SER A 158 23.21 0.58 3.35
N TRP A 159 24.26 0.65 2.53
CA TRP A 159 24.62 -0.34 1.53
C TRP A 159 26.14 -0.48 1.51
N THR A 160 26.63 -1.67 1.17
CA THR A 160 28.03 -1.84 0.75
C THR A 160 28.26 -1.22 -0.62
N ASP A 161 29.52 -1.00 -1.00
CA ASP A 161 29.85 -0.45 -2.32
C ASP A 161 29.38 -1.41 -3.44
N ASP A 162 29.60 -2.72 -3.27
CA ASP A 162 29.10 -3.76 -4.20
C ASP A 162 27.56 -3.72 -4.35
N GLU A 163 26.82 -3.54 -3.24
CA GLU A 163 25.36 -3.42 -3.28
C GLU A 163 24.90 -2.15 -4.01
N ARG A 164 25.59 -1.03 -3.78
CA ARG A 164 25.28 0.23 -4.49
C ARG A 164 25.51 0.09 -5.99
N ASP A 165 26.61 -0.54 -6.39
CA ASP A 165 26.93 -0.75 -7.80
C ASP A 165 25.86 -1.63 -8.48
N VAL A 166 25.46 -2.72 -7.83
CA VAL A 166 24.40 -3.60 -8.33
C VAL A 166 23.06 -2.85 -8.46
N ILE A 167 22.65 -2.08 -7.45
CA ILE A 167 21.36 -1.39 -7.47
C ILE A 167 21.37 -0.26 -8.49
N THR A 168 22.45 0.51 -8.57
CA THR A 168 22.63 1.58 -9.55
C THR A 168 22.57 1.01 -10.98
N GLY A 169 23.25 -0.10 -11.24
CA GLY A 169 23.18 -0.80 -12.52
C GLY A 169 21.77 -1.28 -12.86
N LYS A 170 21.02 -1.80 -11.88
CA LYS A 170 19.61 -2.19 -12.07
C LYS A 170 18.69 -1.02 -12.37
N ILE A 171 18.88 0.12 -11.70
CA ILE A 171 18.12 1.35 -11.97
C ILE A 171 18.38 1.81 -13.40
N ALA A 172 19.64 1.91 -13.82
CA ALA A 172 20.02 2.33 -15.16
C ALA A 172 19.45 1.39 -16.25
N SER A 173 19.49 0.07 -16.01
CA SER A 173 18.90 -0.93 -16.91
C SER A 173 17.39 -0.78 -17.05
N ALA A 174 16.69 -0.56 -15.93
CA ALA A 174 15.25 -0.37 -15.91
C ALA A 174 14.83 0.96 -16.58
N GLU A 175 15.57 2.05 -16.36
CA GLU A 175 15.35 3.34 -17.04
C GLU A 175 15.45 3.19 -18.56
N LYS A 176 16.50 2.50 -19.04
CA LYS A 176 16.66 2.23 -20.47
C LYS A 176 15.49 1.42 -21.02
N SER A 177 15.10 0.36 -20.31
CA SER A 177 13.99 -0.51 -20.73
C SER A 177 12.66 0.26 -20.77
N LEU A 178 12.40 1.13 -19.79
CA LEU A 178 11.18 1.94 -19.76
C LEU A 178 11.16 3.03 -20.84
N ALA A 179 12.31 3.59 -21.21
CA ALA A 179 12.40 4.56 -22.30
C ALA A 179 12.06 3.93 -23.67
N GLU A 180 12.21 2.62 -23.81
CA GLU A 180 11.86 1.86 -25.01
C GLU A 180 10.37 1.43 -25.04
N LEU A 181 9.65 1.57 -23.91
CA LEU A 181 8.23 1.27 -23.83
C LEU A 181 7.39 2.47 -24.27
N PRO A 182 6.27 2.25 -24.99
CA PRO A 182 5.39 3.34 -25.37
C PRO A 182 4.88 4.08 -24.12
N ALA A 183 5.05 5.40 -24.10
CA ALA A 183 4.70 6.28 -22.96
C ALA A 183 3.18 6.50 -22.78
N LYS A 184 2.34 5.60 -23.30
CA LYS A 184 0.89 5.63 -23.14
C LYS A 184 0.40 4.28 -22.63
N PRO A 185 -0.57 4.23 -21.71
CA PRO A 185 -1.15 2.96 -21.30
C PRO A 185 -1.82 2.30 -22.50
N LEU A 186 -1.85 0.97 -22.52
CA LEU A 186 -2.84 0.22 -23.28
C LEU A 186 -4.27 0.69 -22.93
#